data_AF-A0A8J3QZW0-F1
#
_entry.id   AF-A0A8J3QZW0-F1
#
_cell.length_a   1.000
_cell.length_b   1.000
_cell.length_c   1.000
_cell.angle_alpha   90.00
_cell.angle_beta   90.00
_cell.angle_gamma   90.00
#
_symmetry.space_group_name_H-M   'P 1'
#
loop_
_entity.id
_entity.type
_entity.pdbx_description
1 polymer ?
#
loop_
_entity_poly.entity_id
_entity_poly.type
_entity_poly.pdbx_seq_one_letter_code
_entity_poly.pdbx_strand_id
1 'polypeptide(L)'
;MSAPGAVGLTPARRDALARRVRLLVATTISYNVVEAVVAVAAGVAASSTALVGFGLDSVIEVSSAAAVAWQFAAREHAVREARERIALRIIAVSFFALAAYVTVGSLRALLGHGEARHSLAGLTLAAVSLVVMPLLSAAQRRAGRQLGSATAVADSKQTLLCTYLSAVLLVGLALNGLFGWAWADPVAGLVIAVVAVKEGREAWRGDTCCAVPSADATAAGERTEGSGCSPDCSCCGGPAAD
;
A
#
# COMPACT_ATOMS: atom_id res chain seq x y z
N MET A 1 36.84 -26.82 17.60
CA MET A 1 35.60 -26.88 16.78
C MET A 1 35.16 -25.44 16.54
N SER A 2 35.40 -24.92 15.33
CA SER A 2 35.14 -23.51 14.97
C SER A 2 33.68 -23.33 14.56
N ALA A 3 33.05 -22.27 15.07
CA ALA A 3 31.68 -21.88 14.72
C ALA A 3 31.56 -21.49 13.23
N PRO A 4 30.48 -21.86 12.52
CA PRO A 4 30.28 -21.46 11.14
C PRO A 4 29.94 -19.97 11.08
N GLY A 5 30.76 -19.20 10.35
CA GLY A 5 30.62 -17.76 10.20
C GLY A 5 29.29 -17.36 9.59
N ALA A 6 28.66 -16.34 10.17
CA ALA A 6 27.54 -15.65 9.57
C ALA A 6 27.96 -15.11 8.19
N VAL A 7 27.45 -15.72 7.12
CA VAL A 7 27.71 -15.31 5.74
C VAL A 7 27.01 -13.98 5.50
N GLY A 8 27.68 -12.87 5.82
CA GLY A 8 27.26 -11.54 5.39
C GLY A 8 27.27 -11.46 3.86
N LEU A 9 26.24 -10.84 3.26
CA LEU A 9 26.18 -10.60 1.81
C LEU A 9 27.42 -9.83 1.34
N THR A 10 28.08 -10.30 0.29
CA THR A 10 29.22 -9.58 -0.31
C THR A 10 28.81 -8.18 -0.80
N PRO A 11 29.70 -7.17 -0.76
CA PRO A 11 29.37 -5.80 -1.20
C PRO A 11 28.77 -5.75 -2.61
N ALA A 12 29.32 -6.51 -3.56
CA ALA A 12 28.80 -6.60 -4.92
C ALA A 12 27.38 -7.18 -5.01
N ARG A 13 27.02 -8.14 -4.15
CA ARG A 13 25.64 -8.67 -4.05
C ARG A 13 24.70 -7.64 -3.43
N ARG A 14 25.14 -6.89 -2.41
CA ARG A 14 24.35 -5.80 -1.82
C ARG A 14 24.03 -4.71 -2.86
N ASP A 15 25.01 -4.28 -3.64
CA ASP A 15 24.81 -3.25 -4.68
C ASP A 15 23.90 -3.70 -5.83
N ALA A 16 24.02 -4.96 -6.25
CA ALA A 16 23.13 -5.55 -7.25
C ALA A 16 21.69 -5.62 -6.72
N LEU A 17 21.49 -6.00 -5.47
CA LEU A 17 20.18 -6.14 -4.85
C LEU A 17 19.53 -4.77 -4.59
N ALA A 18 20.32 -3.78 -4.15
CA ALA A 18 19.87 -2.40 -4.00
C ALA A 18 19.43 -1.77 -5.33
N ARG A 19 20.16 -2.02 -6.44
CA ARG A 19 19.73 -1.61 -7.78
C ARG A 19 18.43 -2.27 -8.19
N ARG A 20 18.26 -3.57 -7.92
CA ARG A 20 17.00 -4.29 -8.20
C ARG A 20 15.82 -3.72 -7.43
N VAL A 21 15.98 -3.43 -6.13
CA VAL A 21 14.90 -2.81 -5.34
C VAL A 21 14.55 -1.42 -5.87
N ARG A 22 15.54 -0.59 -6.21
CA ARG A 22 15.26 0.72 -6.83
C ARG A 22 14.50 0.60 -8.14
N LEU A 23 14.88 -0.36 -8.99
CA LEU A 23 14.18 -0.63 -10.24
C LEU A 23 12.74 -1.08 -9.98
N LEU A 24 12.54 -2.04 -9.06
CA LEU A 24 11.21 -2.53 -8.70
C LEU A 24 10.30 -1.41 -8.18
N VAL A 25 10.79 -0.58 -7.25
CA VAL A 25 10.05 0.56 -6.72
C VAL A 25 9.71 1.56 -7.83
N ALA A 26 10.65 1.89 -8.71
CA ALA A 26 10.39 2.79 -9.82
C ALA A 26 9.36 2.23 -10.81
N THR A 27 9.39 0.92 -11.07
CA THR A 27 8.40 0.23 -11.90
C THR A 27 7.02 0.27 -11.26
N THR A 28 6.90 -0.04 -9.97
CA THR A 28 5.63 0.02 -9.23
C THR A 28 5.04 1.43 -9.25
N ILE A 29 5.84 2.46 -8.92
CA ILE A 29 5.38 3.85 -8.96
C ILE A 29 4.90 4.24 -10.36
N SER A 30 5.66 3.89 -11.40
CA SER A 30 5.29 4.21 -12.79
C SER A 30 4.00 3.51 -13.20
N TYR A 31 3.84 2.25 -12.81
CA TYR A 31 2.62 1.48 -13.06
C TYR A 31 1.41 2.10 -12.37
N ASN A 32 1.51 2.45 -11.08
CA ASN A 32 0.42 3.04 -10.31
C ASN A 32 0.02 4.44 -10.84
N VAL A 33 0.99 5.23 -11.34
CA VAL A 33 0.68 6.50 -12.00
C VAL A 33 -0.14 6.28 -13.28
N VAL A 34 0.27 5.33 -14.12
CA VAL A 34 -0.48 4.99 -15.34
C VAL A 34 -1.87 4.46 -14.98
N GLU A 35 -1.95 3.57 -14.00
CA GLU A 35 -3.20 3.02 -13.49
C GLU A 35 -4.14 4.13 -13.00
N ALA A 36 -3.66 5.05 -12.15
CA ALA A 36 -4.42 6.19 -11.66
C ALA A 36 -5.00 7.03 -12.80
N VAL A 37 -4.18 7.40 -13.78
CA VAL A 37 -4.60 8.23 -14.92
C VAL A 37 -5.69 7.52 -15.73
N VAL A 38 -5.47 6.25 -16.08
CA VAL A 38 -6.42 5.48 -16.89
C VAL A 38 -7.72 5.23 -16.11
N ALA A 39 -7.63 4.83 -14.84
CA ALA A 39 -8.77 4.56 -13.98
C ALA A 39 -9.62 5.82 -13.76
N VAL A 40 -9.02 6.94 -13.39
CA VAL A 40 -9.78 8.19 -13.15
C VAL A 40 -10.43 8.68 -14.45
N ALA A 41 -9.70 8.69 -15.57
CA ALA A 41 -10.25 9.13 -16.85
C ALA A 41 -11.41 8.22 -17.31
N ALA A 42 -11.21 6.90 -17.26
CA ALA A 42 -12.24 5.93 -17.64
C ALA A 42 -13.43 5.93 -16.67
N GLY A 43 -13.18 6.13 -15.38
CA GLY A 43 -14.20 6.19 -14.34
C GLY A 43 -15.09 7.42 -14.48
N VAL A 44 -14.50 8.60 -14.70
CA VAL A 44 -15.26 9.83 -14.98
C VAL A 44 -16.07 9.70 -16.27
N ALA A 45 -15.46 9.19 -17.35
CA ALA A 45 -16.14 8.98 -18.62
C ALA A 45 -17.31 7.99 -18.50
N ALA A 46 -17.17 6.95 -17.67
CA ALA A 46 -18.19 5.93 -17.44
C ALA A 46 -19.15 6.26 -16.30
N SER A 47 -18.96 7.37 -15.58
CA SER A 47 -19.67 7.68 -14.34
C SER A 47 -19.61 6.55 -13.29
N SER A 48 -18.49 5.81 -13.28
CA SER A 48 -18.24 4.69 -12.36
C SER A 48 -17.54 5.20 -11.11
N THR A 49 -18.22 5.10 -9.97
CA THR A 49 -17.65 5.58 -8.70
C THR A 49 -16.56 4.63 -8.21
N ALA A 50 -16.74 3.32 -8.41
CA ALA A 50 -15.73 2.33 -8.02
C ALA A 50 -14.42 2.53 -8.81
N LEU A 51 -14.50 2.78 -10.11
CA LEU A 51 -13.32 2.94 -10.95
C LEU A 51 -12.56 4.25 -10.64
N VAL A 52 -13.27 5.35 -10.36
CA VAL A 52 -12.62 6.57 -9.86
C VAL A 52 -12.00 6.33 -8.49
N GLY A 53 -12.70 5.65 -7.57
CA GLY A 53 -12.18 5.31 -6.25
C GLY A 53 -10.89 4.48 -6.31
N PHE A 54 -10.86 3.48 -7.19
CA PHE A 54 -9.67 2.68 -7.47
C PHE A 54 -8.51 3.52 -8.02
N GLY A 55 -8.78 4.41 -8.98
CA GLY A 55 -7.74 5.30 -9.51
C GLY A 55 -7.17 6.25 -8.46
N LEU A 56 -8.01 6.77 -7.57
CA LEU A 56 -7.58 7.62 -6.46
C LEU A 56 -6.80 6.85 -5.38
N ASP A 57 -7.13 5.58 -5.11
CA ASP A 57 -6.35 4.70 -4.24
C ASP A 57 -4.91 4.55 -4.76
N SER A 58 -4.77 4.35 -6.08
CA SER A 58 -3.47 4.29 -6.76
C SER A 58 -2.64 5.60 -6.61
N VAL A 59 -3.29 6.77 -6.58
CA VAL A 59 -2.64 8.05 -6.25
C VAL A 59 -2.18 8.10 -4.78
N ILE A 60 -2.99 7.55 -3.87
CA ILE A 60 -2.63 7.45 -2.45
C ILE A 60 -1.43 6.51 -2.29
N GLU A 61 -1.37 5.41 -3.02
CA GLU A 61 -0.22 4.48 -3.00
C GLU A 61 1.08 5.21 -3.39
N VAL A 62 1.06 5.98 -4.48
CA VAL A 62 2.25 6.74 -4.92
C VAL A 62 2.64 7.83 -3.91
N SER A 63 1.68 8.59 -3.40
CA SER A 63 1.95 9.68 -2.46
C SER A 63 2.42 9.19 -1.09
N SER A 64 1.88 8.08 -0.60
CA SER A 64 2.31 7.43 0.63
C SER A 64 3.71 6.83 0.49
N ALA A 65 4.04 6.17 -0.63
CA ALA A 65 5.39 5.70 -0.92
C ALA A 65 6.40 6.86 -0.94
N ALA A 66 6.03 8.01 -1.52
CA ALA A 66 6.86 9.21 -1.51
C ALA A 66 7.03 9.80 -0.09
N ALA A 67 5.96 9.87 0.70
CA ALA A 67 6.01 10.33 2.10
C ALA A 67 6.91 9.42 2.96
N VAL A 68 6.83 8.11 2.74
CA VAL A 68 7.68 7.10 3.38
C VAL A 68 9.13 7.21 2.91
N ALA A 69 9.40 7.48 1.64
CA ALA A 69 10.76 7.73 1.18
C ALA A 69 11.36 9.00 1.81
N TRP A 70 10.54 10.05 1.96
CA TRP A 70 10.95 11.33 2.55
C TRP A 70 11.30 11.25 4.04
N GLN A 71 10.61 10.42 4.83
CA GLN A 71 10.98 10.19 6.23
C GLN A 71 12.37 9.53 6.36
N PHE A 72 12.68 8.55 5.50
CA PHE A 72 13.94 7.80 5.58
C PHE A 72 15.15 8.58 5.04
N ALA A 73 14.93 9.69 4.35
CA ALA A 73 15.99 10.61 3.95
C ALA A 73 16.60 11.39 5.14
N ALA A 74 15.94 11.43 6.30
CA ALA A 74 16.48 12.08 7.50
C ALA A 74 17.54 11.19 8.19
N ARG A 75 18.71 11.78 8.50
CA ARG A 75 19.81 11.09 9.19
C ARG A 75 19.63 11.03 10.70
N GLU A 76 18.97 12.03 11.28
CA GLU A 76 18.75 12.14 12.72
C GLU A 76 17.48 11.40 13.15
N HIS A 77 17.58 10.63 14.23
CA HIS A 77 16.49 9.80 14.75
C HIS A 77 15.25 10.63 15.15
N ALA A 78 15.43 11.71 15.91
CA ALA A 78 14.33 12.58 16.35
C ALA A 78 13.59 13.23 15.17
N VAL A 79 14.33 13.63 14.13
CA VAL A 79 13.75 14.21 12.90
C VAL A 79 13.00 13.14 12.11
N ARG A 80 13.52 11.91 12.04
CA ARG A 80 12.86 10.79 11.37
C ARG A 80 11.53 10.44 12.01
N GLU A 81 11.47 10.38 13.34
CA GLU A 81 10.25 10.07 14.09
C GLU A 81 9.19 11.18 13.97
N ALA A 82 9.61 12.45 13.93
CA ALA A 82 8.69 13.55 13.65
C ALA A 82 8.12 13.49 12.22
N ARG A 83 8.98 13.18 11.22
CA ARG A 83 8.55 12.99 9.82
C ARG A 83 7.65 11.79 9.64
N GLU A 84 7.87 10.71 10.38
CA GLU A 84 7.03 9.52 10.37
C GLU A 84 5.61 9.82 10.82
N ARG A 85 5.46 10.51 11.97
CA ARG A 85 4.13 10.94 12.45
C ARG A 85 3.43 11.83 11.43
N ILE A 86 4.15 12.73 10.77
CA ILE A 86 3.60 13.59 9.72
C ILE A 86 3.17 12.77 8.50
N ALA A 87 4.04 11.86 8.01
CA ALA A 87 3.76 11.01 6.87
C ALA A 87 2.50 10.16 7.12
N LEU A 88 2.42 9.51 8.27
CA LEU A 88 1.26 8.73 8.69
C LEU A 88 -0.02 9.56 8.77
N ARG A 89 0.07 10.81 9.26
CA ARG A 89 -1.08 11.73 9.30
C ARG A 89 -1.57 12.09 7.90
N ILE A 90 -0.64 12.38 6.98
CA ILE A 90 -0.97 12.69 5.57
C ILE A 90 -1.66 11.48 4.93
N ILE A 91 -1.08 10.28 5.07
CA ILE A 91 -1.63 9.03 4.52
C ILE A 91 -3.04 8.78 5.07
N ALA A 92 -3.23 8.91 6.39
CA ALA A 92 -4.52 8.71 7.03
C ALA A 92 -5.58 9.68 6.51
N VAL A 93 -5.25 10.98 6.42
CA VAL A 93 -6.17 12.01 5.90
C VAL A 93 -6.52 11.74 4.44
N SER A 94 -5.55 11.32 3.61
CA SER A 94 -5.79 10.95 2.22
C SER A 94 -6.79 9.79 2.10
N PHE A 95 -6.61 8.73 2.89
CA PHE A 95 -7.55 7.60 2.90
C PHE A 95 -8.95 7.98 3.39
N PHE A 96 -9.07 8.83 4.41
CA PHE A 96 -10.36 9.33 4.85
C PHE A 96 -11.04 10.22 3.81
N ALA A 97 -10.27 11.06 3.11
CA ALA A 97 -10.79 11.89 2.02
C ALA A 97 -11.29 11.01 0.86
N LEU A 98 -10.53 9.97 0.48
CA LEU A 98 -10.95 8.98 -0.50
C LEU A 98 -12.25 8.29 -0.08
N ALA A 99 -12.30 7.78 1.15
CA ALA A 99 -13.49 7.10 1.67
C ALA A 99 -14.72 8.00 1.63
N ALA A 100 -14.60 9.26 2.05
CA ALA A 100 -15.70 10.23 2.01
C ALA A 100 -16.18 10.48 0.58
N TYR A 101 -15.26 10.73 -0.35
CA TYR A 101 -15.57 10.95 -1.77
C TYR A 101 -16.32 9.76 -2.38
N VAL A 102 -15.75 8.56 -2.25
CA VAL A 102 -16.31 7.33 -2.83
C VAL A 102 -17.63 6.97 -2.18
N THR A 103 -17.78 7.15 -0.87
CA THR A 103 -19.06 6.93 -0.17
C THR A 103 -20.15 7.83 -0.71
N VAL A 104 -19.88 9.14 -0.82
CA VAL A 104 -20.85 10.10 -1.33
C VAL A 104 -21.23 9.80 -2.78
N GLY A 105 -20.24 9.48 -3.64
CA GLY A 105 -20.49 9.08 -5.02
C GLY A 105 -21.36 7.82 -5.11
N SER A 106 -21.04 6.80 -4.31
CA SER A 106 -21.72 5.50 -4.33
C SER A 106 -23.16 5.61 -3.83
N LEU A 107 -23.39 6.41 -2.77
CA LEU A 107 -24.73 6.68 -2.28
C LEU A 107 -25.58 7.44 -3.31
N ARG A 108 -25.01 8.43 -4.00
CA ARG A 108 -25.73 9.16 -5.07
C ARG A 108 -26.13 8.23 -6.21
N ALA A 109 -25.22 7.36 -6.66
CA ALA A 109 -25.50 6.38 -7.69
C ALA A 109 -26.59 5.39 -7.27
N LEU A 110 -26.58 4.91 -6.02
CA LEU A 110 -27.65 4.05 -5.47
C LEU A 110 -29.00 4.74 -5.38
N LEU A 111 -29.02 6.06 -5.16
CA LEU A 111 -30.22 6.89 -5.16
C LEU A 111 -30.70 7.27 -6.59
N GLY A 112 -30.15 6.63 -7.63
CA GLY A 112 -30.57 6.81 -9.02
C GLY A 112 -29.93 7.98 -9.75
N HIS A 113 -28.89 8.61 -9.19
CA HIS A 113 -28.18 9.72 -9.85
C HIS A 113 -26.94 9.20 -10.59
N GLY A 114 -27.08 8.91 -11.89
CA GLY A 114 -25.99 8.52 -12.77
C GLY A 114 -25.69 7.02 -12.73
N GLU A 115 -26.18 6.28 -13.73
CA GLU A 115 -25.86 4.87 -13.88
C GLU A 115 -24.45 4.69 -14.46
N ALA A 116 -23.67 3.81 -13.84
CA ALA A 116 -22.34 3.47 -14.34
C ALA A 116 -22.47 2.78 -15.70
N ARG A 117 -21.89 3.39 -16.74
CA ARG A 117 -21.85 2.82 -18.09
C ARG A 117 -20.71 1.80 -18.20
N HIS A 118 -20.80 0.94 -19.20
CA HIS A 118 -19.75 -0.03 -19.48
C HIS A 118 -18.44 0.66 -19.84
N SER A 119 -17.35 0.22 -19.19
CA SER A 119 -16.00 0.70 -19.44
C SER A 119 -15.07 -0.46 -19.74
N LEU A 120 -14.81 -0.71 -21.04
CA LEU A 120 -13.84 -1.72 -21.45
C LEU A 120 -12.45 -1.42 -20.91
N ALA A 121 -12.06 -0.13 -20.90
CA ALA A 121 -10.79 0.31 -20.32
C ALA A 121 -10.69 0.02 -18.82
N GLY A 122 -11.78 0.21 -18.06
CA GLY A 122 -11.82 -0.13 -16.63
C GLY A 122 -11.72 -1.63 -16.39
N LEU A 123 -12.42 -2.43 -17.19
CA LEU A 123 -12.40 -3.89 -17.08
C LEU A 123 -11.02 -4.47 -17.42
N THR A 124 -10.40 -4.00 -18.51
CA THR A 124 -9.05 -4.43 -18.89
C THR A 124 -8.02 -3.98 -17.88
N LEU A 125 -8.11 -2.75 -17.38
CA LEU A 125 -7.21 -2.25 -16.34
C LEU A 125 -7.31 -3.09 -15.07
N ALA A 126 -8.52 -3.29 -14.54
CA ALA A 126 -8.72 -4.10 -13.34
C ALA A 126 -8.24 -5.55 -13.50
N ALA A 127 -8.45 -6.15 -14.68
CA ALA A 127 -7.95 -7.49 -14.98
C ALA A 127 -6.42 -7.56 -15.07
N VAL A 128 -5.77 -6.56 -15.69
CA VAL A 128 -4.31 -6.48 -15.76
C VAL A 128 -3.72 -6.27 -14.37
N SER A 129 -4.28 -5.35 -13.57
CA SER A 129 -3.83 -5.07 -12.21
C SER A 129 -3.98 -6.27 -11.28
N LEU A 130 -5.06 -7.05 -11.43
CA LEU A 130 -5.26 -8.30 -10.70
C LEU A 130 -4.15 -9.34 -10.94
N VAL A 131 -3.45 -9.28 -12.08
CA VAL A 131 -2.34 -10.18 -12.41
C VAL A 131 -0.98 -9.54 -12.10
N VAL A 132 -0.77 -8.28 -12.49
CA VAL A 132 0.52 -7.60 -12.38
C VAL A 132 0.88 -7.28 -10.93
N MET A 133 -0.06 -6.73 -10.15
CA MET A 133 0.19 -6.32 -8.77
C MET A 133 0.65 -7.46 -7.85
N PRO A 134 0.03 -8.66 -7.84
CA PRO A 134 0.52 -9.75 -6.99
C PRO A 134 1.92 -10.24 -7.38
N LEU A 135 2.28 -10.18 -8.67
CA LEU A 135 3.65 -10.50 -9.12
C LEU A 135 4.67 -9.46 -8.62
N LEU A 136 4.34 -8.18 -8.72
CA LEU A 136 5.17 -7.08 -8.20
C LEU A 136 5.31 -7.17 -6.68
N SER A 137 4.20 -7.35 -5.95
CA SER A 137 4.18 -7.53 -4.50
C SER A 137 5.05 -8.71 -4.06
N ALA A 138 4.96 -9.86 -4.73
CA ALA A 138 5.79 -11.02 -4.43
C ALA A 138 7.29 -10.75 -4.69
N ALA A 139 7.63 -10.08 -5.79
CA ALA A 139 8.99 -9.72 -6.13
C ALA A 139 9.60 -8.73 -5.12
N GLN A 140 8.87 -7.67 -4.78
CA GLN A 140 9.27 -6.66 -3.81
C GLN A 140 9.43 -7.26 -2.41
N ARG A 141 8.48 -8.10 -1.98
CA ARG A 141 8.56 -8.78 -0.67
C ARG A 141 9.76 -9.70 -0.57
N ARG A 142 10.07 -10.45 -1.63
CA ARG A 142 11.27 -11.32 -1.68
C ARG A 142 12.55 -10.50 -1.63
N ALA A 143 12.66 -9.46 -2.46
CA ALA A 143 13.84 -8.59 -2.51
C ALA A 143 14.03 -7.81 -1.19
N GLY A 144 12.94 -7.29 -0.62
CA GLY A 144 12.92 -6.57 0.65
C GLY A 144 13.37 -7.44 1.82
N ARG A 145 12.89 -8.69 1.91
CA ARG A 145 13.34 -9.65 2.93
C ARG A 145 14.82 -10.01 2.79
N GLN A 146 15.31 -10.21 1.56
CA GLN A 146 16.72 -10.52 1.32
C GLN A 146 17.66 -9.35 1.68
N LEU A 147 17.18 -8.11 1.55
CA LEU A 147 17.91 -6.89 1.91
C LEU A 147 17.72 -6.43 3.36
N GLY A 148 16.79 -7.04 4.11
CA GLY A 148 16.34 -6.50 5.39
C GLY A 148 15.66 -5.13 5.28
N SER A 149 15.11 -4.78 4.11
CA SER A 149 14.44 -3.50 3.88
C SER A 149 12.99 -3.56 4.36
N ALA A 150 12.71 -2.99 5.54
CA ALA A 150 11.37 -2.83 6.06
C ALA A 150 10.46 -2.03 5.11
N THR A 151 11.00 -0.98 4.49
CA THR A 151 10.28 -0.13 3.52
C THR A 151 9.79 -0.92 2.30
N ALA A 152 10.63 -1.77 1.70
CA ALA A 152 10.24 -2.58 0.55
C ALA A 152 9.20 -3.66 0.92
N VAL A 153 9.22 -4.15 2.16
CA VAL A 153 8.20 -5.10 2.65
C VAL A 153 6.88 -4.38 2.94
N ALA A 154 6.92 -3.15 3.47
CA ALA A 154 5.74 -2.32 3.68
C ALA A 154 5.06 -1.96 2.35
N ASP A 155 5.84 -1.50 1.37
CA ASP A 155 5.36 -1.18 0.02
C ASP A 155 4.66 -2.40 -0.63
N SER A 156 5.24 -3.59 -0.48
CA SER A 156 4.61 -4.82 -0.99
C SER A 156 3.26 -5.17 -0.37
N LYS A 157 2.93 -4.67 0.84
CA LYS A 157 1.60 -4.85 1.43
C LYS A 157 0.59 -3.92 0.76
N GLN A 158 1.00 -2.71 0.40
CA GLN A 158 0.11 -1.73 -0.22
C GLN A 158 -0.28 -2.14 -1.64
N THR A 159 0.69 -2.58 -2.44
CA THR A 159 0.43 -3.18 -3.76
C THR A 159 -0.49 -4.41 -3.69
N LEU A 160 -0.48 -5.13 -2.56
CA LEU A 160 -1.38 -6.27 -2.33
C LEU A 160 -2.81 -5.81 -2.04
N LEU A 161 -3.02 -4.67 -1.38
CA LEU A 161 -4.35 -4.07 -1.23
C LEU A 161 -4.93 -3.68 -2.59
N CYS A 162 -4.13 -3.08 -3.48
CA CYS A 162 -4.58 -2.75 -4.83
C CYS A 162 -4.97 -4.01 -5.63
N THR A 163 -4.39 -5.18 -5.33
CA THR A 163 -4.83 -6.46 -5.91
C THR A 163 -6.27 -6.80 -5.45
N TYR A 164 -6.56 -6.67 -4.16
CA TYR A 164 -7.91 -6.92 -3.65
C TYR A 164 -8.92 -5.90 -4.17
N LEU A 165 -8.54 -4.62 -4.22
CA LEU A 165 -9.41 -3.56 -4.77
C LEU A 165 -9.63 -3.76 -6.27
N SER A 166 -8.62 -4.21 -7.02
CA SER A 166 -8.76 -4.62 -8.43
C SER A 166 -9.77 -5.75 -8.59
N ALA A 167 -9.76 -6.75 -7.70
CA ALA A 167 -10.73 -7.84 -7.73
C ALA A 167 -12.15 -7.35 -7.46
N VAL A 168 -12.34 -6.53 -6.42
CA VAL A 168 -13.64 -5.92 -6.06
C VAL A 168 -14.17 -5.07 -7.22
N LEU A 169 -13.31 -4.23 -7.79
CA LEU A 169 -13.61 -3.38 -8.93
C LEU A 169 -14.01 -4.22 -10.16
N LEU A 170 -13.23 -5.25 -10.50
CA LEU A 170 -13.48 -6.12 -11.64
C LEU A 170 -14.83 -6.83 -11.51
N VAL A 171 -15.15 -7.34 -10.32
CA VAL A 171 -16.45 -7.96 -10.04
C VAL A 171 -17.58 -6.94 -10.19
N GLY A 172 -17.45 -5.74 -9.62
CA GLY A 172 -18.45 -4.68 -9.75
C GLY A 172 -18.72 -4.28 -11.21
N LEU A 173 -17.65 -4.03 -11.98
CA LEU A 173 -17.73 -3.69 -13.39
C LEU A 173 -18.27 -4.84 -14.25
N ALA A 174 -17.86 -6.08 -13.99
CA ALA A 174 -18.32 -7.25 -14.74
C ALA A 174 -19.80 -7.54 -14.47
N LEU A 175 -20.25 -7.41 -13.21
CA LEU A 175 -21.66 -7.61 -12.86
C LEU A 175 -22.57 -6.54 -13.49
N ASN A 176 -22.15 -5.27 -13.42
CA ASN A 176 -22.82 -4.19 -14.12
C ASN A 176 -22.79 -4.42 -15.64
N GLY A 177 -21.62 -4.83 -16.16
CA GLY A 177 -21.29 -5.17 -17.54
C GLY A 177 -22.18 -6.20 -18.21
N LEU A 178 -22.27 -7.37 -17.58
CA LEU A 178 -22.82 -8.58 -18.17
C LEU A 178 -24.28 -8.80 -17.80
N PHE A 179 -24.70 -8.33 -16.63
CA PHE A 179 -26.05 -8.57 -16.10
C PHE A 179 -26.89 -7.30 -15.96
N GLY A 180 -26.34 -6.12 -16.29
CA GLY A 180 -27.04 -4.84 -16.17
C GLY A 180 -27.32 -4.41 -14.72
N TRP A 181 -26.58 -4.97 -13.75
CA TRP A 181 -26.76 -4.65 -12.34
C TRP A 181 -26.14 -3.30 -11.99
N ALA A 182 -26.89 -2.22 -12.23
CA ALA A 182 -26.47 -0.85 -11.98
C ALA A 182 -25.99 -0.58 -10.53
N TRP A 183 -26.47 -1.36 -9.55
CA TRP A 183 -26.06 -1.26 -8.14
C TRP A 183 -24.71 -1.92 -7.83
N ALA A 184 -24.16 -2.76 -8.74
CA ALA A 184 -22.92 -3.47 -8.49
C ALA A 184 -21.70 -2.53 -8.41
N ASP A 185 -21.65 -1.51 -9.25
CA ASP A 185 -20.60 -0.49 -9.23
C ASP A 185 -20.57 0.30 -7.91
N PRO A 186 -21.67 0.94 -7.45
CA PRO A 186 -21.64 1.66 -6.19
C PRO A 186 -21.42 0.75 -4.98
N VAL A 187 -21.86 -0.52 -5.01
CA VAL A 187 -21.51 -1.47 -3.93
C VAL A 187 -20.00 -1.75 -3.92
N ALA A 188 -19.38 -1.96 -5.08
CA ALA A 188 -17.92 -2.08 -5.16
C ALA A 188 -17.21 -0.81 -4.66
N GLY A 189 -17.75 0.37 -4.99
CA GLY A 189 -17.29 1.65 -4.45
C GLY A 189 -17.37 1.71 -2.92
N LEU A 190 -18.49 1.30 -2.32
CA LEU A 190 -18.63 1.24 -0.86
C LEU A 190 -17.64 0.26 -0.22
N VAL A 191 -17.35 -0.88 -0.85
CA VAL A 191 -16.30 -1.80 -0.37
C VAL A 191 -14.93 -1.11 -0.39
N ILE A 192 -14.58 -0.42 -1.48
CA ILE A 192 -13.33 0.38 -1.56
C ILE A 192 -13.30 1.42 -0.44
N ALA A 193 -14.41 2.13 -0.19
CA ALA A 193 -14.51 3.12 0.87
C ALA A 193 -14.30 2.52 2.27
N VAL A 194 -14.86 1.33 2.55
CA VAL A 194 -14.66 0.63 3.83
C VAL A 194 -13.20 0.24 4.01
N VAL A 195 -12.54 -0.27 2.98
CA VAL A 195 -11.10 -0.57 3.01
C VAL A 195 -10.29 0.71 3.27
N ALA A 196 -10.59 1.81 2.57
CA ALA A 196 -9.93 3.08 2.78
C ALA A 196 -10.11 3.61 4.22
N VAL A 197 -11.31 3.49 4.83
CA VAL A 197 -11.50 3.86 6.25
C VAL A 197 -10.62 3.00 7.16
N LYS A 198 -10.52 1.70 6.88
CA LYS A 198 -9.68 0.79 7.66
C LYS A 198 -8.20 1.19 7.58
N GLU A 199 -7.68 1.39 6.38
CA GLU A 199 -6.28 1.82 6.16
C GLU A 199 -6.02 3.19 6.78
N GLY A 200 -6.95 4.14 6.65
CA GLY A 200 -6.84 5.45 7.28
C GLY A 200 -6.78 5.38 8.81
N ARG A 201 -7.51 4.45 9.43
CA ARG A 201 -7.46 4.21 10.88
C ARG A 201 -6.14 3.56 11.30
N GLU A 202 -5.64 2.59 10.56
CA GLU A 202 -4.35 1.93 10.83
C GLU A 202 -3.20 2.94 10.72
N ALA A 203 -3.19 3.77 9.66
CA ALA A 203 -2.22 4.84 9.50
C ALA A 203 -2.31 5.90 10.61
N TRP A 204 -3.53 6.29 11.04
CA TRP A 204 -3.70 7.29 12.10
C TRP A 204 -3.22 6.80 13.47
N ARG A 205 -3.35 5.49 13.74
CA ARG A 205 -2.86 4.85 14.97
C ARG A 205 -1.36 4.59 14.96
N GLY A 206 -0.74 4.57 13.78
CA GLY A 206 0.67 4.21 13.59
C GLY A 206 0.92 2.70 13.52
N ASP A 207 -0.13 1.89 13.41
CA ASP A 207 -0.05 0.42 13.37
C ASP A 207 0.64 -0.11 12.09
N THR A 208 0.76 0.73 11.06
CA THR A 208 1.47 0.40 9.81
C THR A 208 2.99 0.29 9.97
N CYS A 209 3.55 0.80 11.08
CA CYS A 209 5.00 1.01 11.26
C CYS A 209 5.61 0.32 12.49
N CYS A 210 5.14 -0.85 12.92
CA CYS A 210 5.97 -1.68 13.82
C CYS A 210 7.25 -2.12 13.05
N ALA A 211 8.31 -1.32 13.17
CA ALA A 211 9.58 -1.53 12.53
C ALA A 211 10.19 -2.87 12.98
N VAL A 212 10.46 -3.75 12.01
CA VAL A 212 11.32 -4.92 12.25
C VAL A 212 12.75 -4.37 12.46
N PRO A 213 13.49 -4.81 13.49
CA PRO A 213 14.82 -4.29 13.79
C PRO A 213 15.74 -4.37 12.57
N SER A 214 16.36 -3.27 12.21
CA SER A 214 17.41 -3.23 11.20
C SER A 214 18.59 -4.09 11.69
N ALA A 215 19.03 -5.04 10.87
CA ALA A 215 20.14 -5.95 11.17
C ALA A 215 21.52 -5.25 11.37
N ASP A 216 21.59 -3.94 11.21
CA ASP A 216 22.81 -3.14 11.47
C ASP A 216 23.07 -2.89 12.96
N ALA A 217 22.19 -3.31 13.87
CA ALA A 217 22.41 -3.21 15.32
C ALA A 217 23.28 -4.35 15.91
N THR A 218 23.87 -5.23 15.10
CA THR A 218 24.67 -6.37 15.60
C THR A 218 26.20 -6.20 15.49
N ALA A 219 26.70 -5.00 15.15
CA ALA A 219 28.15 -4.76 15.01
C ALA A 219 28.75 -3.73 15.98
N ALA A 220 28.03 -3.33 17.03
CA ALA A 220 28.60 -2.56 18.15
C ALA A 220 28.19 -3.24 19.45
N GLY A 221 29.10 -4.05 20.00
CA GLY A 221 28.91 -4.64 21.31
C GLY A 221 29.06 -3.56 22.38
N GLU A 222 27.96 -3.06 22.91
CA GLU A 222 27.88 -2.39 24.19
C GLU A 222 26.53 -2.75 24.83
N ARG A 223 26.61 -3.33 26.03
CA ARG A 223 25.46 -3.66 26.87
C ARG A 223 24.82 -2.36 27.34
N THR A 224 23.66 -2.02 26.79
CA THR A 224 22.77 -1.05 27.41
C THR A 224 21.36 -1.63 27.41
N GLU A 225 20.91 -2.05 28.59
CA GLU A 225 19.50 -2.29 28.87
C GLU A 225 18.74 -1.00 28.56
N GLY A 226 17.87 -1.07 27.55
CA GLY A 226 17.13 0.08 27.05
C GLY A 226 16.01 -0.40 26.15
N SER A 227 14.97 -0.93 26.77
CA SER A 227 13.70 -1.28 26.13
C SER A 227 13.12 -0.06 25.40
N GLY A 228 13.33 0.01 24.08
CA GLY A 228 12.76 1.02 23.20
C GLY A 228 11.35 0.68 22.69
N CYS A 229 10.52 -0.05 23.44
CA CYS A 229 9.08 -0.14 23.16
C CYS A 229 8.36 0.85 24.08
N SER A 230 7.70 1.86 23.50
CA SER A 230 6.68 2.62 24.23
C SER A 230 5.58 1.66 24.71
N PRO A 231 5.00 1.88 25.91
CA PRO A 231 4.03 0.95 26.52
C PRO A 231 2.74 0.75 25.71
N ASP A 232 2.46 1.59 24.71
CA ASP A 232 1.31 1.49 23.81
C ASP A 232 1.54 0.58 22.58
N CYS A 233 2.71 -0.06 22.47
CA CYS A 233 3.07 -0.87 21.30
C CYS A 233 2.66 -2.35 21.48
N SER A 234 1.51 -2.73 20.92
CA SER A 234 0.96 -4.10 20.97
C SER A 234 1.77 -5.15 20.19
N CYS A 235 2.76 -4.73 19.40
CA CYS A 235 3.63 -5.59 18.60
C CYS A 235 4.75 -6.28 19.40
N CYS A 236 5.02 -5.87 20.65
CA CYS A 236 6.14 -6.40 21.45
C CYS A 236 5.73 -7.62 22.34
N GLY A 237 4.50 -8.13 22.23
CA GLY A 237 4.03 -9.31 22.97
C GLY A 237 4.48 -10.63 22.35
N GLY A 238 5.62 -11.16 22.79
CA GLY A 238 5.92 -12.60 22.62
C GLY A 238 4.99 -13.47 23.47
N PRO A 239 4.81 -14.77 23.15
CA PRO A 239 3.96 -15.65 23.93
C PRO A 239 4.48 -15.71 25.37
N ALA A 240 3.58 -15.51 26.35
CA ALA A 240 3.86 -15.87 27.73
C ALA A 240 4.24 -17.35 27.75
N ALA A 241 5.46 -17.63 28.20
CA ALA A 241 5.87 -18.98 28.52
C ALA A 241 5.25 -19.32 29.88
N ASP A 242 4.23 -20.17 29.86
CA ASP A 242 3.87 -21.08 30.95
C ASP A 242 3.81 -22.51 30.37
#